data_AF-I9QFZ6-F1
#
_entry.id   AF-I9QFZ6-F1
#
_cell.length_a   1.000
_cell.length_b   1.000
_cell.length_c   1.000
_cell.angle_alpha   90.00
_cell.angle_beta   90.00
_cell.angle_gamma   90.00
#
_symmetry.space_group_name_H-M   'P 1'
#
loop_
_entity.id
_entity.type
_entity.pdbx_description
1 polymer ?
#
loop_
_entity_poly.entity_id
_entity_poly.type
_entity_poly.pdbx_seq_one_letter_code
_entity_poly.pdbx_strand_id
1 'polypeptide(L)' 'MKYLHTYIELTLRKLKDLKGKSDWEIKMISRNRKTLAVCTVCHQKIHSGKLD' A
#
# COMPACT_ATOMS: atom_id res chain seq x y z
N MET A 1 13.72 -16.64 14.85
CA MET A 1 13.15 -15.37 15.35
C MET A 1 13.81 -14.16 14.66
N LYS A 2 13.53 -13.92 13.37
CA LYS A 2 13.94 -12.68 12.68
C LYS A 2 12.75 -12.19 11.85
N TYR A 3 11.68 -11.80 12.54
CA TYR A 3 10.54 -11.12 11.93
C TYR A 3 10.66 -9.61 12.19
N LEU A 4 11.76 -9.00 11.72
CA LEU A 4 11.75 -7.56 11.52
C LEU A 4 11.09 -7.31 10.16
N HIS A 5 9.75 -7.32 10.13
CA HIS A 5 9.05 -6.65 9.06
C HIS A 5 9.25 -5.15 9.30
N THR A 6 10.34 -4.59 8.76
CA THR A 6 10.56 -3.15 8.74
C THR A 6 9.40 -2.53 7.96
N TYR A 7 8.52 -1.84 8.67
CA TYR A 7 7.41 -1.10 8.06
C TYR A 7 7.96 0.16 7.41
N ILE A 8 7.64 0.36 6.14
CA ILE A 8 7.95 1.59 5.40
C ILE A 8 6.66 2.24 4.92
N GLU A 9 6.72 3.55 4.72
CA GLU A 9 5.58 4.31 4.22
C GLU A 9 5.49 4.21 2.69
N LEU A 10 4.40 3.62 2.21
CA LEU A 10 4.00 3.74 0.82
C LEU A 10 3.27 5.05 0.62
N THR A 11 3.79 5.92 -0.23
CA THR A 11 3.13 7.16 -0.64
C THR A 11 2.57 7.05 -2.06
N LEU A 12 1.27 7.26 -2.18
CA LEU A 12 0.57 7.29 -3.47
C LEU A 12 0.52 8.72 -4.03
N ARG A 13 0.70 8.86 -5.35
CA ARG A 13 0.66 10.18 -6.00
C ARG A 13 -0.76 10.77 -6.01
N LYS A 14 -1.78 9.99 -6.39
CA LYS A 14 -3.18 10.45 -6.42
C LYS A 14 -4.12 9.33 -6.02
N LEU A 15 -5.04 9.61 -5.09
CA LEU A 15 -6.06 8.66 -4.64
C LEU A 15 -7.04 8.28 -5.75
N LYS A 16 -7.31 9.21 -6.67
CA LYS A 16 -8.21 9.00 -7.80
C LYS A 16 -7.71 7.94 -8.80
N ASP A 17 -6.42 7.60 -8.74
CA ASP A 17 -5.82 6.62 -9.65
C ASP A 17 -6.02 5.18 -9.10
N LEU A 18 -6.49 5.04 -7.84
CA LEU A 18 -6.82 3.74 -7.26
C LEU A 18 -8.14 3.22 -7.84
N LYS A 19 -8.16 1.94 -8.19
CA LYS A 19 -9.35 1.30 -8.78
C LYS A 19 -10.30 0.74 -7.71
N GLY A 20 -9.84 0.63 -6.47
CA GLY A 20 -10.61 0.04 -5.37
C GLY A 20 -10.85 -1.45 -5.55
N LYS A 21 -9.94 -2.16 -6.23
CA LYS A 21 -10.07 -3.60 -6.48
C LYS A 21 -9.45 -4.44 -5.36
N SER A 22 -8.40 -3.91 -4.75
CA SER A 22 -7.68 -4.56 -3.66
C SER A 22 -8.06 -3.97 -2.30
N ASP A 23 -7.98 -4.78 -1.25
CA ASP A 23 -8.34 -4.38 0.12
C ASP A 23 -7.59 -3.13 0.60
N TRP A 24 -6.32 -3.01 0.23
CA TRP A 24 -5.52 -1.86 0.62
C TRP A 24 -5.96 -0.60 -0.12
N GLU A 25 -6.35 -0.68 -1.40
CA GLU A 25 -6.94 0.44 -2.14
C GLU A 25 -8.27 0.90 -1.51
N ILE A 26 -9.17 -0.05 -1.20
CA ILE A 26 -10.47 0.26 -0.58
C ILE A 26 -10.27 0.98 0.75
N LYS A 27 -9.37 0.47 1.59
CA LYS A 27 -9.01 1.10 2.88
C LYS A 27 -8.43 2.51 2.68
N MET A 28 -7.63 2.72 1.65
CA MET A 28 -7.03 4.03 1.35
C MET A 28 -8.06 5.04 0.85
N ILE A 29 -8.94 4.62 -0.06
CA ILE A 29 -10.05 5.43 -0.60
C ILE A 29 -11.01 5.81 0.54
N SER A 30 -11.49 4.82 1.32
CA SER A 30 -12.43 5.03 2.41
C SER A 30 -11.89 6.00 3.48
N ARG A 31 -10.58 5.94 3.76
CA ARG A 31 -9.93 6.80 4.77
C ARG A 31 -9.45 8.13 4.21
N ASN A 32 -9.55 8.34 2.90
CA ASN A 32 -8.97 9.47 2.18
C ASN A 32 -7.48 9.70 2.52
N ARG A 33 -6.70 8.61 2.58
CA ARG A 33 -5.27 8.65 2.96
C ARG A 33 -4.36 8.38 1.77
N LYS A 34 -3.26 9.12 1.66
CA LYS A 34 -2.22 8.93 0.63
C LYS A 34 -1.03 8.10 1.09
N THR A 35 -0.94 7.82 2.40
CA THR A 35 0.15 7.04 3.00
C THR A 35 -0.38 5.77 3.67
N LEU A 36 0.36 4.67 3.50
CA LEU A 36 0.09 3.38 4.13
C LEU A 36 1.39 2.76 4.65
N ALA A 37 1.41 2.36 5.91
CA ALA A 37 2.52 1.59 6.46
C ALA A 37 2.42 0.13 6.00
N VAL A 38 3.43 -0.35 5.29
CA VAL A 38 3.51 -1.71 4.75
C VAL A 38 4.91 -2.28 4.95
N CYS A 39 5.07 -3.60 4.96
CA CYS A 39 6.43 -4.17 4.95
C CYS A 39 7.12 -3.86 3.61
N THR A 40 8.46 -3.93 3.59
CA THR A 40 9.26 -3.65 2.39
C THR A 40 8.84 -4.48 1.18
N VAL A 41 8.47 -5.74 1.38
CA VAL A 41 8.00 -6.63 0.30
C VAL A 41 6.69 -6.12 -0.29
N CYS A 42 5.71 -5.79 0.56
CA CYS A 42 4.43 -5.25 0.11
C CYS A 42 4.62 -3.89 -0.58
N HIS A 43 5.50 -3.04 -0.09
CA HIS A 43 5.84 -1.76 -0.75
C HIS A 43 6.31 -1.99 -2.19
N GLN A 44 7.24 -2.91 -2.41
CA GLN A 44 7.74 -3.25 -3.75
C GLN A 44 6.65 -3.87 -4.64
N LYS A 45 5.84 -4.78 -4.09
CA LYS A 45 4.73 -5.39 -4.83
C LYS A 45 3.69 -4.35 -5.25
N ILE A 46 3.35 -3.38 -4.40
CA ILE A 46 2.39 -2.33 -4.74
C ILE A 46 2.94 -1.42 -5.82
N HIS A 47 4.19 -0.95 -5.71
CA HIS A 47 4.81 -0.13 -6.76
C HIS A 47 4.94 -0.84 -8.10
N SER A 48 5.12 -2.17 -8.08
CA SER A 48 5.17 -2.97 -9.31
C SER A 48 3.80 -3.39 -9.85
N GLY A 49 2.70 -3.06 -9.16
CA GLY A 49 1.36 -3.50 -9.52
C GLY A 49 1.15 -5.02 -9.40
N LYS A 50 1.96 -5.70 -8.57
CA LYS A 50 1.98 -7.16 -8.37
C LYS A 50 1.46 -7.58 -6.99
N LEU A 51 0.86 -6.66 -6.24
CA LEU A 51 0.18 -7.01 -4.99
C LEU A 51 -1.28 -7.35 -5.31
N ASP A 52 -1.54 -8.65 -5.46
CA ASP A 52 -2.86 -9.27 -5.30
C ASP A 52 -2.88 -10.05 -3.98
#